data_AF-A0A356AVV6-F1
#
_entry.id   AF-A0A356AVV6-F1
#
_cell.length_a   1.000
_cell.length_b   1.000
_cell.length_c   1.000
_cell.angle_alpha   90.00
_cell.angle_beta   90.00
_cell.angle_gamma   90.00
#
_symmetry.space_group_name_H-M   'P 1'
#
loop_
_entity.id
_entity.type
_entity.pdbx_description
1 polymer ?
#
loop_
_entity_poly.entity_id
_entity_poly.type
_entity_poly.pdbx_seq_one_letter_code
_entity_poly.pdbx_strand_id
1 'polypeptide(L)'
;MLRKKFESTGLNNISLSDFGYNLYSDHRKNSQNRQDSLTMAENEMNLLHHKDVKIMGQYGNGRLINKFDIITDIPLENSGFIAARESIPFLQMVVSGYVDYYGIPVNKSDNSRMAVLRSMEYGASGIKYLLTATDNTSAWQLKWNEYRNTLFTRYIDEILDYYNIYYEFSKLTAQSVMIGHQEIAPNVYMTIYDNGIRTYVNY
;
A
#
# COMPACT_ATOMS: atom_id res chain seq x y z
N MET A 1 -17.55 -11.36 14.98
CA MET A 1 -17.80 -12.58 14.13
C MET A 1 -16.52 -13.04 13.43
N LEU A 2 -15.68 -12.10 12.97
CA LEU A 2 -14.36 -12.33 12.39
C LEU A 2 -13.43 -13.15 13.31
N ARG A 3 -13.31 -12.73 14.58
CA ARG A 3 -12.45 -13.34 15.60
C ARG A 3 -12.65 -14.86 15.76
N LYS A 4 -13.88 -15.32 15.97
CA LYS A 4 -14.17 -16.75 16.19
C LYS A 4 -13.77 -17.62 14.99
N LYS A 5 -13.98 -17.10 13.77
CA LYS A 5 -13.55 -17.78 12.55
C LYS A 5 -12.03 -17.81 12.45
N PHE A 6 -11.37 -16.69 12.69
CA PHE A 6 -9.91 -16.61 12.63
C PHE A 6 -9.22 -17.53 13.64
N GLU A 7 -9.65 -17.54 14.90
CA GLU A 7 -9.09 -18.41 15.95
C GLU A 7 -9.15 -19.90 15.57
N SER A 8 -10.19 -20.34 14.86
CA SER A 8 -10.32 -21.74 14.42
C SER A 8 -9.36 -22.16 13.30
N THR A 9 -8.73 -21.19 12.62
CA THR A 9 -7.79 -21.47 11.51
C THR A 9 -6.36 -21.75 11.96
N GLY A 10 -6.01 -21.37 13.21
CA GLY A 10 -4.63 -21.45 13.71
C GLY A 10 -3.65 -20.49 13.01
N LEU A 11 -4.15 -19.53 12.23
CA LEU A 11 -3.35 -18.51 11.57
C LEU A 11 -2.97 -17.39 12.55
N ASN A 12 -1.82 -16.78 12.33
CA ASN A 12 -1.31 -15.66 13.13
C ASN A 12 -1.37 -14.32 12.40
N ASN A 13 -1.70 -14.29 11.11
CA ASN A 13 -1.77 -13.06 10.33
C ASN A 13 -3.02 -13.07 9.45
N ILE A 14 -3.58 -11.89 9.17
CA ILE A 14 -4.79 -11.74 8.34
C ILE A 14 -4.69 -10.57 7.38
N SER A 15 -5.22 -10.75 6.17
CA SER A 15 -5.47 -9.66 5.22
C SER A 15 -6.93 -9.27 5.26
N LEU A 16 -7.22 -8.00 5.54
CA LEU A 16 -8.57 -7.43 5.64
C LEU A 16 -8.75 -6.35 4.57
N SER A 17 -8.91 -6.77 3.32
CA SER A 17 -9.01 -5.89 2.15
C SER A 17 -10.16 -4.88 2.24
N ASP A 18 -11.31 -5.25 2.81
CA ASP A 18 -12.47 -4.35 2.90
C ASP A 18 -12.43 -3.37 4.08
N PHE A 19 -11.70 -3.67 5.16
CA PHE A 19 -11.74 -2.87 6.40
C PHE A 19 -11.08 -1.50 6.24
N GLY A 20 -10.10 -1.35 5.34
CA GLY A 20 -9.44 -0.09 5.02
C GLY A 20 -10.10 0.72 3.90
N TYR A 21 -10.95 0.10 3.09
CA TYR A 21 -11.50 0.70 1.86
C TYR A 21 -13.00 1.01 1.96
N ASN A 22 -13.80 0.15 2.58
CA ASN A 22 -15.26 0.25 2.60
C ASN A 22 -15.84 0.38 4.02
N LEU A 23 -16.27 1.57 4.42
CA LEU A 23 -17.07 1.78 5.64
C LEU A 23 -18.56 1.90 5.28
N TYR A 24 -19.28 0.79 5.32
CA TYR A 24 -20.72 0.77 5.04
C TYR A 24 -21.53 1.27 6.25
N SER A 25 -22.59 2.04 5.97
CA SER A 25 -23.66 2.33 6.94
C SER A 25 -24.80 1.32 6.73
N ASP A 26 -25.40 0.82 7.82
CA ASP A 26 -26.59 -0.02 7.76
C ASP A 26 -27.82 0.84 8.05
N HIS A 27 -28.77 0.91 7.11
CA HIS A 27 -29.97 1.74 7.21
C HIS A 27 -31.21 0.98 7.72
N ARG A 28 -31.05 -0.18 8.37
CA ARG A 28 -32.16 -0.93 9.00
C ARG A 28 -32.69 -0.25 10.27
N LYS A 29 -33.82 -0.74 10.81
CA LYS A 29 -34.51 -0.16 12.00
C LYS A 29 -33.65 -0.05 13.28
N ASN A 30 -32.51 -0.74 13.34
CA ASN A 30 -31.43 -0.55 14.31
C ASN A 30 -30.17 -0.16 13.52
N SER A 31 -30.18 1.04 12.92
CA SER A 31 -29.16 1.46 11.97
C SER A 31 -27.83 1.69 12.69
N GLN A 32 -26.75 1.17 12.11
CA GLN A 32 -25.39 1.53 12.48
C GLN A 32 -24.93 2.60 11.50
N ASN A 33 -24.56 3.75 12.04
CA ASN A 33 -23.98 4.80 11.22
C ASN A 33 -22.50 4.47 10.93
N ARG A 34 -21.89 5.23 10.01
CA ARG A 34 -20.48 5.04 9.62
C ARG A 34 -19.50 5.09 10.81
N GLN A 35 -19.78 5.90 11.83
CA GLN A 35 -18.93 6.03 13.01
C GLN A 35 -19.04 4.78 13.91
N ASP A 36 -20.23 4.19 14.01
CA ASP A 36 -20.43 2.93 14.73
C ASP A 36 -19.67 1.79 14.05
N SER A 37 -19.77 1.67 12.72
CA SER A 37 -19.02 0.68 11.93
C SER A 37 -17.51 0.83 12.11
N LEU A 38 -17.01 2.07 12.10
CA LEU A 38 -15.60 2.35 12.35
C LEU A 38 -15.17 1.94 13.76
N THR A 39 -15.97 2.31 14.77
CA THR A 39 -15.66 1.98 16.18
C THR A 39 -15.62 0.47 16.39
N MET A 40 -16.51 -0.28 15.74
CA MET A 40 -16.49 -1.74 15.76
C MET A 40 -15.24 -2.31 15.08
N ALA A 41 -14.85 -1.74 13.93
CA ALA A 41 -13.63 -2.14 13.22
C ALA A 41 -12.38 -1.88 14.07
N GLU A 42 -12.26 -0.69 14.67
CA GLU A 42 -11.16 -0.33 15.58
C GLU A 42 -11.08 -1.30 16.77
N ASN A 43 -12.22 -1.62 17.39
CA ASN A 43 -12.26 -2.55 18.52
C ASN A 43 -11.86 -3.97 18.14
N GLU A 44 -12.35 -4.51 17.02
CA GLU A 44 -11.97 -5.85 16.55
C GLU A 44 -10.48 -5.90 16.17
N MET A 45 -9.94 -4.87 15.51
CA MET A 45 -8.50 -4.78 15.20
C MET A 45 -7.65 -4.70 16.47
N ASN A 46 -8.06 -3.92 17.47
CA ASN A 46 -7.37 -3.87 18.76
C ASN A 46 -7.32 -5.25 19.41
N LEU A 47 -8.42 -6.01 19.39
CA LEU A 47 -8.45 -7.36 19.96
C LEU A 47 -7.53 -8.35 19.22
N LEU A 48 -7.38 -8.21 17.91
CA LEU A 48 -6.43 -9.00 17.12
C LEU A 48 -4.98 -8.65 17.49
N HIS A 49 -4.66 -7.37 17.64
CA HIS A 49 -3.33 -6.90 18.08
C HIS A 49 -2.94 -7.43 19.46
N HIS A 50 -3.88 -7.51 20.41
CA HIS A 50 -3.61 -8.10 21.75
C HIS A 50 -3.23 -9.59 21.70
N LYS A 51 -3.39 -10.25 20.54
CA LYS A 51 -3.04 -11.64 20.30
C LYS A 51 -1.84 -11.78 19.35
N ASP A 52 -1.08 -10.72 19.16
CA ASP A 52 0.07 -10.65 18.25
C ASP A 52 -0.29 -10.99 16.79
N VAL A 53 -1.54 -10.72 16.39
CA VAL A 53 -1.99 -10.98 15.02
C VAL A 53 -1.62 -9.80 14.13
N LYS A 54 -0.78 -10.02 13.11
CA LYS A 54 -0.48 -8.96 12.14
C LYS A 54 -1.61 -8.79 11.14
N ILE A 55 -1.89 -7.54 10.82
CA ILE A 55 -3.00 -7.14 9.96
C ILE A 55 -2.48 -6.42 8.74
N MET A 56 -2.74 -7.00 7.57
CA MET A 56 -2.56 -6.32 6.29
C MET A 56 -3.88 -5.70 5.86
N GLY A 57 -3.84 -4.41 5.52
CA GLY A 57 -4.94 -3.64 4.97
C GLY A 57 -4.75 -3.32 3.50
N GLN A 58 -5.85 -3.00 2.84
CA GLN A 58 -5.83 -2.36 1.53
C GLN A 58 -6.38 -0.95 1.69
N TYR A 59 -5.67 0.01 1.11
CA TYR A 59 -5.96 1.43 1.21
C TYR A 59 -5.86 2.01 2.63
N GLY A 60 -5.42 3.26 2.74
CA GLY A 60 -5.12 3.90 4.02
C GLY A 60 -6.28 4.71 4.56
N ASN A 61 -7.29 4.08 5.19
CA ASN A 61 -8.24 4.86 5.99
C ASN A 61 -7.49 5.49 7.18
N GLY A 62 -7.34 6.82 7.16
CA GLY A 62 -6.54 7.55 8.15
C GLY A 62 -6.90 7.28 9.61
N ARG A 63 -8.13 6.82 9.92
CA ARG A 63 -8.54 6.45 11.29
C ARG A 63 -8.11 5.04 11.71
N LEU A 64 -7.87 4.16 10.75
CA LEU A 64 -7.41 2.78 10.98
C LEU A 64 -5.94 2.58 10.64
N ILE A 65 -5.27 3.62 10.13
CA ILE A 65 -3.92 3.51 9.56
C ILE A 65 -2.89 3.00 10.58
N ASN A 66 -3.06 3.37 11.85
CA ASN A 66 -2.22 2.91 12.97
C ASN A 66 -2.59 1.52 13.51
N LYS A 67 -3.56 0.85 12.90
CA LYS A 67 -4.00 -0.52 13.22
C LYS A 67 -3.55 -1.53 12.17
N PHE A 68 -2.89 -1.10 11.11
CA PHE A 68 -2.30 -1.99 10.13
C PHE A 68 -0.81 -2.13 10.37
N ASP A 69 -0.30 -3.35 10.17
CA ASP A 69 1.14 -3.61 10.09
C ASP A 69 1.65 -3.40 8.67
N ILE A 70 0.81 -3.71 7.68
CA ILE A 70 1.09 -3.54 6.26
C ILE A 70 -0.11 -2.88 5.57
N ILE A 71 0.13 -1.86 4.75
CA ILE A 71 -0.89 -1.24 3.90
C ILE A 71 -0.53 -1.44 2.45
N THR A 72 -1.44 -2.04 1.69
CA THR A 72 -1.28 -2.20 0.24
C THR A 72 -2.15 -1.21 -0.51
N ASP A 73 -1.79 -0.89 -1.75
CA ASP A 73 -2.53 0.05 -2.62
C ASP A 73 -2.67 1.45 -1.99
N ILE A 74 -1.65 1.90 -1.25
CA ILE A 74 -1.62 3.29 -0.79
C ILE A 74 -1.45 4.20 -2.02
N PRO A 75 -2.17 5.33 -2.11
CA PRO A 75 -2.00 6.25 -3.23
C PRO A 75 -0.59 6.84 -3.20
N LEU A 76 0.14 6.61 -4.28
CA LEU A 76 1.44 7.24 -4.56
C LEU A 76 1.33 8.27 -5.68
N GLU A 77 0.19 8.35 -6.37
CA GLU A 77 -0.04 9.29 -7.45
C GLU A 77 -0.88 10.48 -6.99
N ASN A 78 -0.77 11.59 -7.71
CA ASN A 78 -1.63 12.74 -7.52
C ASN A 78 -2.96 12.58 -8.28
N SER A 79 -3.92 13.47 -8.02
CA SER A 79 -5.22 13.45 -8.68
C SER A 79 -5.23 14.09 -10.08
N GLY A 80 -4.09 14.55 -10.60
CA GLY A 80 -4.00 15.33 -11.84
C GLY A 80 -4.72 16.68 -11.79
N PHE A 81 -4.94 17.24 -10.59
CA PHE A 81 -5.70 18.48 -10.45
C PHE A 81 -4.93 19.66 -11.03
N ILE A 82 -5.47 20.28 -12.09
CA ILE A 82 -4.76 21.26 -12.93
C ILE A 82 -4.28 22.49 -12.13
N ALA A 83 -5.00 22.89 -11.08
CA ALA A 83 -4.60 24.02 -10.26
C ALA A 83 -3.57 23.66 -9.17
N ALA A 84 -3.26 22.37 -8.97
CA ALA A 84 -2.16 21.95 -8.12
C ALA A 84 -0.84 22.16 -8.87
N ARG A 85 0.14 22.72 -8.16
CA ARG A 85 1.45 23.03 -8.74
C ARG A 85 2.43 21.85 -8.63
N GLU A 86 2.41 21.16 -7.50
CA GLU A 86 3.38 20.13 -7.15
C GLU A 86 2.73 19.01 -6.33
N SER A 87 3.28 17.81 -6.44
CA SER A 87 2.86 16.66 -5.65
C SER A 87 3.76 16.53 -4.44
N ILE A 88 3.18 16.50 -3.25
CA ILE A 88 3.92 16.28 -2.01
C ILE A 88 3.50 14.92 -1.45
N PRO A 89 4.44 14.05 -1.02
CA PRO A 89 4.14 12.76 -0.40
C PRO A 89 3.60 12.91 1.03
N PHE A 90 2.61 13.77 1.25
CA PHE A 90 2.15 14.15 2.59
C PHE A 90 1.69 12.95 3.42
N LEU A 91 0.95 12.02 2.81
CA LEU A 91 0.52 10.80 3.50
C LEU A 91 1.73 9.97 3.93
N GLN A 92 2.70 9.79 3.03
CA GLN A 92 3.91 9.01 3.29
C GLN A 92 4.83 9.66 4.33
N MET A 93 4.90 10.99 4.36
CA MET A 93 5.59 11.72 5.44
C MET A 93 4.97 11.43 6.82
N VAL A 94 3.66 11.20 6.88
CA VAL A 94 2.97 10.86 8.15
C VAL A 94 3.18 9.40 8.55
N VAL A 95 3.26 8.47 7.59
CA VAL A 95 3.21 7.03 7.90
C VAL A 95 4.54 6.29 7.78
N SER A 96 5.52 6.88 7.08
CA SER A 96 6.88 6.32 6.94
C SER A 96 7.52 6.06 8.30
N GLY A 97 8.20 4.92 8.40
CA GLY A 97 8.80 4.44 9.64
C GLY A 97 7.83 3.80 10.64
N TYR A 98 6.51 4.04 10.52
CA TYR A 98 5.51 3.51 11.46
C TYR A 98 4.75 2.29 10.95
N VAL A 99 4.50 2.21 9.64
CA VAL A 99 3.76 1.11 9.01
C VAL A 99 4.40 0.79 7.67
N ASP A 100 4.50 -0.49 7.33
CA ASP A 100 4.98 -0.87 6.00
C ASP A 100 3.90 -0.57 4.97
N TYR A 101 4.26 0.05 3.86
CA TYR A 101 3.30 0.35 2.81
C TYR A 101 3.83 0.11 1.40
N TYR A 102 2.87 -0.21 0.53
CA TYR A 102 3.09 -0.56 -0.86
C TYR A 102 2.04 0.15 -1.72
N GLY A 103 2.48 0.66 -2.87
CA GLY A 103 1.57 1.22 -3.87
C GLY A 103 0.71 0.15 -4.56
N ILE A 104 0.07 0.58 -5.66
CA ILE A 104 -0.62 -0.34 -6.57
C ILE A 104 0.37 -1.32 -7.23
N PRO A 105 -0.09 -2.46 -7.78
CA PRO A 105 0.80 -3.33 -8.53
C PRO A 105 1.51 -2.60 -9.67
N VAL A 106 2.83 -2.76 -9.80
CA VAL A 106 3.66 -2.09 -10.81
C VAL A 106 3.16 -2.40 -12.22
N ASN A 107 2.82 -3.66 -12.49
CA ASN A 107 2.25 -4.10 -13.77
C ASN A 107 0.82 -3.63 -14.04
N LYS A 108 0.24 -2.83 -13.13
CA LYS A 108 -1.04 -2.13 -13.27
C LYS A 108 -0.91 -0.61 -13.32
N SER A 109 0.30 -0.09 -13.21
CA SER A 109 0.59 1.31 -13.50
C SER A 109 0.72 1.54 -15.00
N ASP A 110 0.48 2.79 -15.43
CA ASP A 110 0.66 3.18 -16.83
C ASP A 110 2.14 3.11 -17.26
N ASN A 111 3.06 3.32 -16.32
CA ASN A 111 4.50 3.23 -16.55
C ASN A 111 5.19 2.60 -15.33
N SER A 112 5.57 1.32 -15.48
CA SER A 112 6.23 0.53 -14.43
C SER A 112 7.44 1.22 -13.83
N ARG A 113 8.31 1.79 -14.67
CA ARG A 113 9.54 2.45 -14.22
C ARG A 113 9.24 3.66 -13.36
N MET A 114 8.28 4.49 -13.79
CA MET A 114 7.84 5.65 -13.01
C MET A 114 7.22 5.23 -11.68
N ALA A 115 6.42 4.16 -11.67
CA ALA A 115 5.81 3.66 -10.44
C ALA A 115 6.86 3.15 -9.43
N VAL A 116 7.91 2.45 -9.90
CA VAL A 116 9.04 2.00 -9.06
C VAL A 116 9.81 3.20 -8.51
N LEU A 117 10.20 4.16 -9.37
CA LEU A 117 10.92 5.36 -8.94
C LEU A 117 10.13 6.16 -7.90
N ARG A 118 8.83 6.34 -8.13
CA ARG A 118 7.93 7.04 -7.19
C ARG A 118 7.78 6.31 -5.88
N SER A 119 7.70 4.98 -5.93
CA SER A 119 7.66 4.17 -4.71
C SER A 119 8.95 4.35 -3.89
N MET A 120 10.11 4.55 -4.50
CA MET A 120 11.36 4.84 -3.79
C MET A 120 11.43 6.28 -3.27
N GLU A 121 11.02 7.25 -4.09
CA GLU A 121 10.95 8.67 -3.69
C GLU A 121 10.06 8.82 -2.46
N TYR A 122 8.90 8.17 -2.47
CA TYR A 122 7.89 8.27 -1.42
C TYR A 122 8.13 7.27 -0.29
N GLY A 123 9.28 6.60 -0.24
CA GLY A 123 9.69 5.76 0.88
C GLY A 123 8.86 4.50 1.11
N ALA A 124 8.22 3.95 0.07
CA ALA A 124 7.49 2.69 0.17
C ALA A 124 8.42 1.54 0.58
N SER A 125 7.90 0.63 1.41
CA SER A 125 8.64 -0.53 1.92
C SER A 125 9.02 -1.54 0.84
N GLY A 126 8.41 -1.42 -0.34
CA GLY A 126 8.74 -2.21 -1.52
C GLY A 126 7.79 -1.95 -2.68
N ILE A 127 7.81 -2.85 -3.64
CA ILE A 127 6.90 -2.87 -4.79
C ILE A 127 6.08 -4.14 -4.82
N LYS A 128 4.91 -4.04 -5.45
CA LYS A 128 3.94 -5.12 -5.56
C LYS A 128 3.68 -5.48 -7.01
N TYR A 129 3.38 -6.74 -7.28
CA TYR A 129 2.93 -7.23 -8.58
C TYR A 129 1.64 -8.04 -8.42
N LEU A 130 0.77 -7.99 -9.43
CA LEU A 130 -0.37 -8.90 -9.54
C LEU A 130 -0.05 -9.95 -10.60
N LEU A 131 0.03 -11.21 -10.21
CA LEU A 131 0.53 -12.28 -11.07
C LEU A 131 -0.46 -13.44 -11.18
N THR A 132 -0.49 -14.09 -12.35
CA THR A 132 -1.26 -15.29 -12.64
C THR A 132 -0.34 -16.38 -13.17
N ALA A 133 -0.59 -17.62 -12.75
CA ALA A 133 0.21 -18.77 -13.18
C ALA A 133 -0.11 -19.20 -14.62
N THR A 134 -1.33 -18.95 -15.09
CA THR A 134 -1.80 -19.31 -16.43
C THR A 134 -2.08 -18.07 -17.25
N ASP A 135 -1.96 -18.21 -18.57
CA ASP A 135 -2.38 -17.14 -19.47
C ASP A 135 -3.88 -16.95 -19.35
N ASN A 136 -4.26 -15.72 -19.06
CA ASN A 136 -5.63 -15.28 -18.87
C ASN A 136 -6.08 -14.43 -20.06
N THR A 137 -5.55 -14.68 -21.25
CA THR A 137 -6.01 -14.07 -22.52
C THR A 137 -7.50 -14.31 -22.78
N SER A 138 -8.11 -15.35 -22.21
CA SER A 138 -9.57 -15.56 -22.24
C SER A 138 -10.35 -14.77 -21.18
N ALA A 139 -9.67 -14.09 -20.24
CA ALA A 139 -10.31 -13.23 -19.23
C ALA A 139 -10.98 -11.99 -19.82
N TRP A 140 -11.00 -11.83 -21.15
CA TRP A 140 -11.96 -10.94 -21.83
C TRP A 140 -13.42 -11.41 -21.68
N GLN A 141 -13.65 -12.70 -21.49
CA GLN A 141 -15.00 -13.28 -21.35
C GLN A 141 -15.47 -13.34 -19.89
N LEU A 142 -14.53 -13.42 -18.95
CA LEU A 142 -14.79 -13.34 -17.51
C LEU A 142 -14.72 -11.87 -17.12
N LYS A 143 -15.61 -11.36 -16.27
CA LYS A 143 -15.66 -9.93 -15.86
C LYS A 143 -14.47 -9.52 -14.95
N TRP A 144 -13.27 -9.99 -15.25
CA TRP A 144 -12.06 -10.01 -14.42
C TRP A 144 -10.91 -9.27 -15.11
N ASN A 145 -11.21 -8.07 -15.62
CA ASN A 145 -10.25 -7.23 -16.36
C ASN A 145 -8.98 -6.92 -15.57
N GLU A 146 -9.05 -6.92 -14.23
CA GLU A 146 -7.90 -6.72 -13.34
C GLU A 146 -6.82 -7.81 -13.49
N TYR A 147 -7.12 -9.00 -14.01
CA TYR A 147 -6.11 -10.06 -14.26
C TYR A 147 -5.59 -10.08 -15.71
N ARG A 148 -5.88 -9.03 -16.49
CA ARG A 148 -5.30 -8.89 -17.83
C ARG A 148 -3.81 -8.58 -17.72
N ASN A 149 -2.97 -9.20 -18.55
CA ASN A 149 -1.52 -8.95 -18.58
C ASN A 149 -0.86 -9.18 -17.20
N THR A 150 -1.18 -10.29 -16.53
CA THR A 150 -0.58 -10.64 -15.23
C THR A 150 0.23 -11.92 -15.28
N LEU A 151 0.46 -12.51 -16.46
CA LEU A 151 1.16 -13.79 -16.54
C LEU A 151 2.56 -13.70 -15.91
N PHE A 152 2.84 -14.57 -14.94
CA PHE A 152 4.08 -14.58 -14.16
C PHE A 152 5.34 -14.56 -15.02
N THR A 153 5.38 -15.40 -16.06
CA THR A 153 6.53 -15.54 -16.96
C THR A 153 6.85 -14.26 -17.75
N ARG A 154 5.92 -13.31 -17.83
CA ARG A 154 6.17 -12.00 -18.44
C ARG A 154 6.95 -11.05 -17.53
N TYR A 155 6.81 -11.19 -16.22
CA TYR A 155 7.29 -10.19 -15.25
C TYR A 155 8.45 -10.69 -14.39
N ILE A 156 8.80 -11.98 -14.41
CA ILE A 156 9.80 -12.52 -13.49
C ILE A 156 11.17 -11.82 -13.60
N ASP A 157 11.64 -11.52 -14.81
CA ASP A 157 12.92 -10.84 -14.99
C ASP A 157 12.85 -9.38 -14.46
N GLU A 158 11.79 -8.65 -14.79
CA GLU A 158 11.54 -7.29 -14.28
C GLU A 158 11.44 -7.25 -12.75
N ILE A 159 10.77 -8.24 -12.15
CA ILE A 159 10.63 -8.38 -10.70
C ILE A 159 12.00 -8.57 -10.06
N LEU A 160 12.87 -9.42 -10.63
CA LEU A 160 14.21 -9.67 -10.08
C LEU A 160 15.09 -8.41 -10.18
N ASP A 161 15.03 -7.69 -11.29
CA ASP A 161 15.77 -6.44 -11.47
C ASP A 161 15.39 -5.40 -10.43
N TYR A 162 14.09 -5.13 -10.28
CA TYR A 162 13.64 -4.14 -9.31
C TYR A 162 13.75 -4.61 -7.86
N TYR A 163 13.61 -5.91 -7.58
CA TYR A 163 13.82 -6.47 -6.25
C TYR A 163 15.23 -6.16 -5.73
N ASN A 164 16.27 -6.34 -6.55
CA ASN A 164 17.63 -6.07 -6.13
C ASN A 164 17.87 -4.59 -5.80
N ILE A 165 17.30 -3.68 -6.60
CA ILE A 165 17.39 -2.24 -6.35
C ILE A 165 16.65 -1.90 -5.05
N TYR A 166 15.45 -2.45 -4.85
CA TYR A 166 14.66 -2.24 -3.63
C TYR A 166 15.31 -2.83 -2.39
N TYR A 167 15.97 -3.97 -2.52
CA TYR A 167 16.68 -4.62 -1.43
C TYR A 167 17.79 -3.70 -0.89
N GLU A 168 18.62 -3.12 -1.77
CA GLU A 168 19.65 -2.18 -1.33
C GLU A 168 19.06 -0.87 -0.79
N PHE A 169 17.97 -0.36 -1.37
CA PHE A 169 17.25 0.81 -0.85
C PHE A 169 16.72 0.54 0.58
N SER A 170 15.96 -0.53 0.77
CA SER A 170 15.31 -0.88 2.03
C SER A 170 16.30 -1.14 3.16
N LYS A 171 17.50 -1.68 2.87
CA LYS A 171 18.57 -1.82 3.87
C LYS A 171 18.96 -0.49 4.53
N LEU A 172 18.75 0.62 3.83
CA LEU A 172 19.11 1.97 4.30
C LEU A 172 17.91 2.76 4.84
N THR A 173 16.69 2.46 4.38
CA THR A 173 15.51 3.31 4.66
C THR A 173 14.39 2.61 5.43
N ALA A 174 14.43 1.28 5.57
CA ALA A 174 13.40 0.55 6.29
C ALA A 174 13.25 1.08 7.73
N GLN A 175 12.00 1.19 8.17
CA GLN A 175 11.62 1.69 9.51
C GLN A 175 12.15 3.11 9.84
N SER A 176 12.63 3.86 8.84
CA SER A 176 13.09 5.23 9.03
C SER A 176 11.97 6.21 8.68
N VAL A 177 11.86 7.29 9.44
CA VAL A 177 10.81 8.30 9.25
C VAL A 177 11.26 9.31 8.21
N MET A 178 10.39 9.60 7.24
CA MET A 178 10.60 10.68 6.27
C MET A 178 10.39 12.03 6.95
N ILE A 179 11.47 12.80 7.10
CA ILE A 179 11.47 14.12 7.76
C ILE A 179 11.57 15.28 6.78
N GLY A 180 11.74 15.01 5.49
CA GLY A 180 11.76 16.04 4.45
C GLY A 180 11.67 15.48 3.03
N HIS A 181 11.16 16.32 2.14
CA HIS A 181 11.02 16.05 0.71
C HIS A 181 11.15 17.37 -0.05
N GLN A 182 11.92 17.39 -1.14
CA GLN A 182 12.17 18.60 -1.94
C GLN A 182 12.52 18.27 -3.39
N GLU A 183 12.04 19.09 -4.34
CA GLU A 183 12.60 19.14 -5.69
C GLU A 183 13.93 19.92 -5.66
N ILE A 184 15.03 19.29 -6.10
CA ILE A 184 16.37 19.92 -6.10
C ILE A 184 16.83 20.36 -7.49
N ALA A 185 16.22 19.81 -8.52
CA ALA A 185 16.38 20.18 -9.92
C ALA A 185 15.14 19.68 -10.68
N PRO A 186 14.87 20.16 -11.92
CA PRO A 186 13.73 19.68 -12.69
C PRO A 186 13.70 18.15 -12.77
N ASN A 187 12.62 17.53 -12.29
CA ASN A 187 12.43 16.07 -12.23
C ASN A 187 13.40 15.30 -11.31
N VAL A 188 14.12 15.99 -10.42
CA VAL A 188 15.00 15.38 -9.43
C VAL A 188 14.53 15.73 -8.03
N TYR A 189 14.10 14.72 -7.30
CA TYR A 189 13.53 14.85 -5.96
C TYR A 189 14.45 14.21 -4.92
N MET A 190 14.54 14.84 -3.76
CA MET A 190 15.31 14.39 -2.62
C MET A 190 14.39 14.11 -1.44
N THR A 191 14.56 12.92 -0.85
CA THR A 191 13.85 12.51 0.37
C THR A 191 14.84 12.37 1.52
N ILE A 192 14.50 12.89 2.70
CA ILE A 192 15.34 12.93 3.89
C ILE A 192 14.73 12.04 4.96
N TYR A 193 15.53 11.13 5.50
CA TYR A 193 15.13 10.26 6.60
C TYR A 193 15.78 10.68 7.92
N ASP A 194 15.13 10.39 9.03
CA ASP A 194 15.58 10.67 10.40
C ASP A 194 16.91 9.99 10.78
N ASN A 195 17.21 8.86 10.14
CA ASN A 195 18.47 8.14 10.29
C ASN A 195 19.66 8.80 9.53
N GLY A 196 19.44 9.95 8.90
CA GLY A 196 20.46 10.72 8.18
C GLY A 196 20.65 10.33 6.70
N ILE A 197 19.97 9.28 6.22
CA ILE A 197 19.97 8.88 4.82
C ILE A 197 19.21 9.91 3.99
N ARG A 198 19.74 10.19 2.80
CA ARG A 198 19.08 11.00 1.77
C ARG A 198 19.03 10.19 0.49
N THR A 199 17.85 10.12 -0.12
CA THR A 199 17.65 9.42 -1.38
C THR A 199 17.32 10.44 -2.46
N TYR A 200 17.77 10.17 -3.68
CA TYR A 200 17.58 11.04 -4.82
C TYR A 200 16.95 10.23 -5.95
N VAL A 201 15.83 10.71 -6.47
CA VAL A 201 15.10 10.07 -7.56
C VAL A 201 15.08 11.03 -8.74
N ASN A 202 15.48 10.53 -9.91
CA ASN A 202 15.49 11.26 -11.17
C ASN A 202 14.54 10.55 -12.14
N TYR A 203 13.53 11.29 -12.61
CA TYR A 203 12.46 10.80 -13.48
C TYR A 203 12.77 10.91 -14.97
#